data_AF-A0A940UT01-F1
#
_entry.id   AF-A0A940UT01-F1
#
_cell.length_a   1.000
_cell.length_b   1.000
_cell.length_c   1.000
_cell.angle_alpha   90.00
_cell.angle_beta   90.00
_cell.angle_gamma   90.00
#
_symmetry.space_group_name_H-M   'P 1'
#
loop_
_entity.id
_entity.type
_entity.pdbx_description
1 polymer ?
#
loop_
_entity_poly.entity_id
_entity_poly.type
_entity_poly.pdbx_seq_one_letter_code
_entity_poly.pdbx_strand_id
1 'polypeptide(L)'
;TPDTFKTVRRLMTCLNLQTARDRLEILFVCPVIRDLDPDNAILENFGNVRFVEVGTIHSTAQARAAGVEAATAPIVVLTEDHCLPEPDWAEALIGAHHQGWDGVGPVVLNGNPHTNTSWANFLSEYNEWLDPHPGGRVRHLPGHNSSFKRDILLGYGHELGMWFESESVLHWDMAKKGYRFTVEPAAKSRHLNYSLFFISIALRFGIGRIFAGLRAHNWSYMHRLFYTLASPLIPFVRLRRILRELRKPGRPRTLIPRVLPCLMIFLLSDGIGQMVGYAFNMGDASRKVMRTDFHRERYMNARDRHELENAFRP
;
A
#
# COMPACT_ATOMS: atom_id res chain seq x y z
N THR A 1 -5.04 12.32 4.26
CA THR A 1 -5.55 12.04 5.62
C THR A 1 -7.06 12.05 5.59
N PRO A 2 -7.76 11.13 6.28
CA PRO A 2 -9.22 11.07 6.25
C PRO A 2 -9.88 12.13 7.13
N ASP A 3 -9.15 12.71 8.08
CA ASP A 3 -9.70 13.64 9.07
C ASP A 3 -8.65 14.67 9.52
N THR A 4 -7.89 14.38 10.58
CA THR A 4 -7.02 15.32 11.31
C THR A 4 -5.55 14.95 11.15
N PHE A 5 -4.67 15.87 11.56
CA PHE A 5 -3.23 15.65 11.59
C PHE A 5 -2.85 14.53 12.57
N LYS A 6 -3.63 14.33 13.64
CA LYS A 6 -3.40 13.26 14.63
C LYS A 6 -3.31 11.88 13.98
N THR A 7 -4.13 11.61 12.97
CA THR A 7 -4.15 10.34 12.24
C THR A 7 -2.84 10.07 11.52
N VAL A 8 -2.23 11.10 10.94
CA VAL A 8 -0.97 11.00 10.18
C VAL A 8 0.27 11.38 11.00
N ARG A 9 0.10 11.81 12.25
CA ARG A 9 1.19 12.31 13.10
C ARG A 9 2.37 11.34 13.18
N ARG A 10 2.11 10.03 13.32
CA ARG A 10 3.19 9.01 13.39
C ARG A 10 4.01 8.95 12.11
N LEU A 11 3.33 8.88 10.96
CA LEU A 11 3.98 8.98 9.65
C LEU A 11 4.77 10.29 9.52
N MET A 12 4.17 11.42 9.91
CA MET A 12 4.84 12.73 9.84
C MET A 12 6.07 12.81 10.74
N THR A 13 6.05 12.18 11.92
CA THR A 13 7.24 12.04 12.77
C THR A 13 8.35 11.26 12.06
N CYS A 14 8.03 10.13 11.41
CA CYS A 14 9.01 9.36 10.63
C CYS A 14 9.53 10.14 9.40
N LEU A 15 8.66 10.91 8.74
CA LEU A 15 9.05 11.78 7.62
C LEU A 15 9.96 12.93 8.08
N ASN A 16 9.75 13.45 9.29
CA ASN A 16 10.59 14.49 9.87
C ASN A 16 12.01 14.00 10.23
N LEU A 17 12.19 12.69 10.35
CA LEU A 17 13.49 12.04 10.57
C LEU A 17 14.22 11.72 9.26
N GLN A 18 13.63 12.00 8.09
CA GLN A 18 14.27 11.69 6.82
C GLN A 18 15.54 12.51 6.63
N THR A 19 16.60 11.86 6.16
CA THR A 19 17.87 12.53 5.83
C THR A 19 17.73 13.53 4.67
N ALA A 20 16.70 13.35 3.83
CA ALA A 20 16.34 14.24 2.72
C ALA A 20 15.15 15.19 3.02
N ARG A 21 14.76 15.38 4.30
CA ARG A 21 13.47 16.03 4.66
C ARG A 21 13.29 17.44 4.07
N ASP A 22 14.35 18.22 3.99
CA ASP A 22 14.39 19.58 3.44
C ASP A 22 14.13 19.62 1.92
N ARG A 23 14.23 18.47 1.24
CA ARG A 23 13.92 18.30 -0.18
C ARG A 23 12.50 17.79 -0.42
N LEU A 24 11.75 17.45 0.63
CA LEU A 24 10.41 16.85 0.51
C LEU A 24 9.33 17.92 0.38
N GLU A 25 8.44 17.71 -0.58
CA GLU A 25 7.13 18.34 -0.64
C GLU A 25 6.10 17.40 -0.01
N ILE A 26 5.39 17.87 1.03
CA ILE A 26 4.33 17.10 1.68
C ILE A 26 2.97 17.60 1.23
N LEU A 27 2.17 16.71 0.65
CA LEU A 27 0.79 17.00 0.25
C LEU A 27 -0.22 16.33 1.18
N PHE A 28 -0.96 17.15 1.92
CA PHE A 28 -2.10 16.71 2.70
C PHE A 28 -3.37 16.81 1.87
N VAL A 29 -3.81 15.69 1.32
CA VAL A 29 -5.17 15.59 0.75
C VAL A 29 -6.15 15.30 1.90
N CYS A 30 -7.10 16.20 2.13
CA CYS A 30 -8.04 16.11 3.25
C CYS A 30 -9.47 16.53 2.85
N PRO A 31 -10.50 16.16 3.64
CA PRO A 31 -11.86 16.56 3.32
C PRO A 31 -12.13 18.06 3.49
N VAL A 32 -11.61 18.62 4.59
CA VAL A 32 -11.75 20.03 4.97
C VAL A 32 -10.44 20.48 5.61
N ILE A 33 -9.82 21.53 5.07
CA ILE A 33 -8.49 22.01 5.52
C ILE A 33 -8.55 22.54 6.96
N ARG A 34 -9.61 23.28 7.29
CA ARG A 34 -9.76 23.91 8.61
C ARG A 34 -9.75 22.90 9.76
N ASP A 35 -10.22 21.69 9.51
CA ASP A 35 -10.37 20.65 10.55
C ASP A 35 -9.08 19.83 10.73
N LEU A 36 -8.04 20.10 9.93
CA LEU A 36 -6.82 19.29 9.93
C LEU A 36 -5.99 19.46 11.21
N ASP A 37 -5.93 20.67 11.77
CA ASP A 37 -5.12 20.99 12.96
C ASP A 37 -3.62 20.57 12.83
N PRO A 38 -2.87 21.15 11.86
CA PRO A 38 -1.50 20.74 11.58
C PRO A 38 -0.51 21.10 12.69
N ASP A 39 0.47 20.23 12.93
CA ASP A 39 1.58 20.51 13.83
C ASP A 39 2.70 21.27 13.12
N ASN A 40 2.67 22.59 13.19
CA ASN A 40 3.61 23.46 12.46
C ASN A 40 5.08 23.18 12.79
N ALA A 41 5.40 22.76 14.02
CA ALA A 41 6.77 22.44 14.41
C ALA A 41 7.34 21.24 13.64
N ILE A 42 6.49 20.29 13.23
CA ILE A 42 6.88 19.20 12.33
C ILE A 42 6.99 19.72 10.90
N LEU A 43 6.02 20.53 10.46
CA LEU A 43 5.89 20.96 9.07
C LEU A 43 6.98 21.91 8.59
N GLU A 44 7.50 22.77 9.47
CA GLU A 44 8.56 23.75 9.15
C GLU A 44 9.89 23.13 8.69
N ASN A 45 10.09 21.82 8.91
CA ASN A 45 11.31 21.12 8.54
C ASN A 45 11.31 20.59 7.10
N PHE A 46 10.19 20.66 6.39
CA PHE A 46 10.06 20.19 5.01
C PHE A 46 10.29 21.31 4.01
N GLY A 47 10.78 20.97 2.82
CA GLY A 47 11.04 21.94 1.75
C GLY A 47 9.78 22.63 1.24
N ASN A 48 8.64 21.93 1.26
CA ASN A 48 7.35 22.52 0.94
C ASN A 48 6.21 21.72 1.61
N VAL A 49 5.12 22.38 1.97
CA VAL A 49 3.91 21.74 2.49
C VAL A 49 2.68 22.34 1.84
N ARG A 50 1.81 21.48 1.31
CA ARG A 50 0.58 21.88 0.62
C ARG A 50 -0.62 21.12 1.16
N PHE A 51 -1.76 21.79 1.14
CA PHE A 51 -3.05 21.21 1.53
C PHE A 51 -3.97 21.20 0.31
N VAL A 52 -4.66 20.08 0.10
CA VAL A 52 -5.57 19.87 -1.02
C VAL A 52 -6.91 19.44 -0.45
N GLU A 53 -7.88 20.36 -0.46
CA GLU A 53 -9.24 20.08 -0.03
C GLU A 53 -9.99 19.37 -1.17
N VAL A 54 -10.55 18.19 -0.88
CA VAL A 54 -11.29 17.39 -1.88
C VAL A 54 -12.75 17.15 -1.49
N GLY A 55 -13.22 17.78 -0.40
CA GLY A 55 -14.54 17.49 0.17
C GLY A 55 -14.63 16.05 0.69
N THR A 56 -15.85 15.52 0.80
CA THR A 56 -16.04 14.17 1.34
C THR A 56 -15.29 13.11 0.53
N ILE A 57 -14.31 12.44 1.16
CA ILE A 57 -13.54 11.38 0.53
C ILE A 57 -14.42 10.12 0.41
N HIS A 58 -14.78 9.79 -0.83
CA HIS A 58 -15.52 8.57 -1.15
C HIS A 58 -14.63 7.42 -1.65
N SER A 59 -13.42 7.74 -2.08
CA SER A 59 -12.38 6.82 -2.54
C SER A 59 -11.01 7.38 -2.20
N THR A 60 -10.16 6.59 -1.57
CA THR A 60 -8.75 6.95 -1.31
C THR A 60 -7.97 7.06 -2.62
N ALA A 61 -8.35 6.30 -3.63
CA ALA A 61 -7.73 6.33 -4.94
C ALA A 61 -7.94 7.69 -5.65
N GLN A 62 -9.16 8.23 -5.59
CA GLN A 62 -9.45 9.58 -6.10
C GLN A 62 -8.71 10.68 -5.32
N ALA A 63 -8.62 10.56 -4.00
CA ALA A 63 -7.85 11.48 -3.18
C ALA A 63 -6.35 11.45 -3.55
N ARG A 64 -5.78 10.26 -3.80
CA ARG A 64 -4.39 10.13 -4.27
C ARG A 64 -4.18 10.78 -5.64
N ALA A 65 -5.12 10.61 -6.58
CA ALA A 65 -5.05 11.26 -7.89
C ALA A 65 -5.06 12.79 -7.78
N ALA A 66 -5.94 13.37 -6.96
CA ALA A 66 -5.94 14.81 -6.68
C ALA A 66 -4.60 15.29 -6.07
N GLY A 67 -3.99 14.47 -5.20
CA GLY A 67 -2.65 14.72 -4.68
C GLY A 67 -1.58 14.75 -5.77
N VAL A 68 -1.60 13.79 -6.71
CA VAL A 68 -0.66 13.74 -7.84
C VAL A 68 -0.80 14.99 -8.73
N GLU A 69 -2.04 15.39 -9.03
CA GLU A 69 -2.32 16.58 -9.83
C GLU A 69 -1.77 17.86 -9.17
N ALA A 70 -1.97 17.99 -7.86
CA ALA A 70 -1.52 19.14 -7.08
C ALA A 70 -0.02 19.15 -6.76
N ALA A 71 0.66 18.01 -6.83
CA ALA A 71 2.10 17.90 -6.58
C ALA A 71 2.89 18.77 -7.55
N THR A 72 4.03 19.30 -7.11
CA THR A 72 4.96 20.06 -7.96
C THR A 72 6.31 19.38 -8.12
N ALA A 73 6.66 18.48 -7.20
CA ALA A 73 7.84 17.66 -7.31
C ALA A 73 7.80 16.73 -8.54
N PRO A 74 8.96 16.45 -9.18
CA PRO A 74 9.04 15.58 -10.36
C PRO A 74 8.84 14.09 -10.03
N ILE A 75 8.96 13.72 -8.75
CA ILE A 75 8.75 12.36 -8.24
C ILE A 75 7.63 12.44 -7.21
N VAL A 76 6.62 11.58 -7.37
CA VAL A 76 5.54 11.44 -6.39
C VAL A 76 5.66 10.07 -5.74
N VAL A 77 5.63 10.04 -4.42
CA VAL A 77 5.55 8.82 -3.63
C VAL A 77 4.20 8.77 -2.94
N LEU A 78 3.53 7.63 -3.05
CA LEU A 78 2.33 7.35 -2.28
C LEU A 78 2.76 6.79 -0.92
N THR A 79 1.99 7.12 0.11
CA THR A 79 2.21 6.61 1.46
C THR A 79 0.88 6.45 2.19
N GLU A 80 0.92 5.76 3.32
CA GLU A 80 -0.21 5.41 4.16
C GLU A 80 0.08 5.84 5.59
N ASP A 81 -0.95 6.25 6.35
CA ASP A 81 -0.84 6.67 7.76
C ASP A 81 -0.22 5.61 8.69
N HIS A 82 -0.18 4.38 8.20
CA HIS A 82 0.26 3.19 8.92
C HIS A 82 1.47 2.50 8.25
N CYS A 83 2.16 3.18 7.33
CA CYS A 83 3.43 2.71 6.77
C CYS A 83 4.54 3.70 7.18
N LEU A 84 5.49 3.22 7.99
CA LEU A 84 6.45 4.06 8.70
C LEU A 84 7.84 3.96 8.04
N PRO A 85 8.27 4.95 7.24
CA PRO A 85 9.56 4.92 6.57
C PRO A 85 10.74 5.05 7.55
N GLU A 86 11.83 4.34 7.28
CA GLU A 86 13.10 4.48 7.99
C GLU A 86 13.83 5.78 7.54
N PRO A 87 14.76 6.35 8.33
CA PRO A 87 15.36 7.68 8.05
C PRO A 87 15.98 7.88 6.66
N ASP A 88 16.55 6.84 6.05
CA ASP A 88 17.21 6.94 4.73
C ASP A 88 16.27 6.65 3.55
N TRP A 89 14.99 6.40 3.83
CA TRP A 89 14.02 5.93 2.83
C TRP A 89 13.87 6.90 1.65
N ALA A 90 13.68 8.18 1.93
CA ALA A 90 13.47 9.19 0.88
C ALA A 90 14.72 9.39 0.03
N GLU A 91 15.90 9.51 0.65
CA GLU A 91 17.17 9.69 -0.06
C GLU A 91 17.46 8.50 -0.99
N ALA A 92 17.19 7.28 -0.52
CA ALA A 92 17.34 6.07 -1.33
C ALA A 92 16.38 6.03 -2.54
N LEU A 93 15.11 6.40 -2.36
CA LEU A 93 14.16 6.48 -3.47
C LEU A 93 14.59 7.54 -4.50
N ILE A 94 15.01 8.71 -4.05
CA ILE A 94 15.49 9.80 -4.92
C ILE A 94 16.74 9.35 -5.69
N GLY A 95 17.71 8.73 -5.01
CA GLY A 95 18.92 8.20 -5.61
C GLY A 95 18.63 7.16 -6.71
N ALA A 96 17.65 6.28 -6.49
CA ALA A 96 17.22 5.33 -7.51
C ALA A 96 16.57 6.02 -8.73
N HIS A 97 15.71 7.03 -8.54
CA HIS A 97 15.16 7.79 -9.67
C HIS A 97 16.23 8.51 -10.50
N HIS A 98 17.30 9.01 -9.87
CA HIS A 98 18.45 9.58 -10.58
C HIS A 98 19.20 8.59 -11.49
N GLN A 99 19.06 7.28 -11.24
CA GLN A 99 19.57 6.23 -12.14
C GLN A 99 18.66 5.99 -13.36
N GLY A 100 17.57 6.75 -13.50
CA GLY A 100 16.68 6.72 -14.65
C GLY A 100 15.52 5.73 -14.56
N TRP A 101 15.24 5.18 -13.37
CA TRP A 101 14.05 4.36 -13.14
C TRP A 101 12.77 5.20 -13.24
N ASP A 102 11.69 4.58 -13.72
CA ASP A 102 10.40 5.26 -13.92
C ASP A 102 9.49 5.11 -12.69
N GLY A 103 9.67 4.01 -11.95
CA GLY A 103 9.12 3.82 -10.63
C GLY A 103 10.08 3.04 -9.72
N VAL A 104 10.07 3.40 -8.45
CA VAL A 104 10.94 2.82 -7.42
C VAL A 104 10.09 2.46 -6.20
N GLY A 105 10.21 1.22 -5.74
CA GLY A 105 9.52 0.73 -4.55
C GLY A 105 10.50 0.39 -3.43
N PRO A 106 10.13 0.63 -2.17
CA PRO A 106 10.92 0.23 -1.02
C PRO A 106 10.85 -1.28 -0.79
N VAL A 107 11.71 -1.78 0.08
CA VAL A 107 11.47 -3.04 0.79
C VAL A 107 10.60 -2.78 2.01
N VAL A 108 9.76 -3.75 2.35
CA VAL A 108 8.76 -3.61 3.39
C VAL A 108 9.06 -4.57 4.55
N LEU A 109 8.94 -4.06 5.76
CA LEU A 109 9.05 -4.81 7.01
C LEU A 109 7.68 -4.93 7.65
N ASN A 110 7.43 -6.03 8.36
CA ASN A 110 6.26 -6.11 9.23
C ASN A 110 6.47 -5.23 10.47
N GLY A 111 5.69 -4.17 10.61
CA GLY A 111 5.79 -3.20 11.70
C GLY A 111 5.22 -3.67 13.04
N ASN A 112 4.45 -4.76 13.07
CA ASN A 112 3.89 -5.36 14.29
C ASN A 112 3.92 -6.90 14.21
N PRO A 113 5.11 -7.53 14.29
CA PRO A 113 5.32 -8.94 13.93
C PRO A 113 4.89 -9.95 15.01
N HIS A 114 4.18 -9.53 16.06
CA HIS A 114 3.92 -10.35 17.24
C HIS A 114 2.76 -11.35 17.08
N THR A 115 1.97 -11.23 16.01
CA THR A 115 0.82 -12.13 15.77
C THR A 115 0.88 -12.82 14.42
N ASN A 116 0.33 -14.04 14.37
CA ASN A 116 0.13 -14.77 13.12
C ASN A 116 -0.81 -14.02 12.16
N THR A 117 -1.80 -13.29 12.70
CA THR A 117 -2.72 -12.44 11.93
C THR A 117 -1.98 -11.32 11.21
N SER A 118 -1.10 -10.61 11.91
CA SER A 118 -0.26 -9.57 11.31
C SER A 118 0.61 -10.14 10.20
N TRP A 119 1.31 -11.25 10.47
CA TRP A 119 2.13 -11.93 9.46
C TRP A 119 1.31 -12.43 8.26
N ALA A 120 0.13 -12.98 8.46
CA ALA A 120 -0.72 -13.47 7.38
C ALA A 120 -1.21 -12.33 6.47
N ASN A 121 -1.60 -11.19 7.05
CA ASN A 121 -1.93 -9.98 6.27
C ASN A 121 -0.70 -9.48 5.50
N PHE A 122 0.40 -9.29 6.22
CA PHE A 122 1.65 -8.79 5.65
C PHE A 122 2.13 -9.65 4.48
N LEU A 123 2.16 -10.98 4.64
CA LEU A 123 2.60 -11.89 3.58
C LEU A 123 1.60 -11.97 2.43
N SER A 124 0.31 -11.74 2.67
CA SER A 124 -0.66 -11.68 1.59
C SER A 124 -0.37 -10.49 0.66
N GLU A 125 0.09 -9.35 1.20
CA GLU A 125 0.28 -8.10 0.47
C GLU A 125 1.72 -7.89 -0.01
N TYR A 126 2.71 -8.08 0.87
CA TYR A 126 4.07 -7.59 0.68
C TYR A 126 5.13 -8.69 0.53
N ASN A 127 4.76 -9.97 0.45
CA ASN A 127 5.74 -11.08 0.41
C ASN A 127 6.88 -10.92 -0.62
N GLU A 128 6.58 -10.39 -1.81
CA GLU A 128 7.56 -10.21 -2.89
C GLU A 128 8.59 -9.12 -2.56
N TRP A 129 8.23 -8.15 -1.72
CA TRP A 129 9.07 -7.00 -1.33
C TRP A 129 9.48 -7.01 0.14
N LEU A 130 9.27 -8.13 0.85
CA LEU A 130 9.68 -8.29 2.24
C LEU A 130 11.20 -7.95 2.38
N ASP A 131 11.65 -7.50 3.55
CA ASP A 131 13.07 -7.39 3.90
C ASP A 131 13.62 -8.73 4.48
N PRO A 132 14.86 -9.16 4.14
CA PRO A 132 15.79 -8.59 3.17
C PRO A 132 15.42 -8.93 1.71
N HIS A 133 15.48 -7.93 0.81
CA HIS A 133 15.33 -8.12 -0.64
C HIS A 133 16.63 -7.71 -1.34
N PRO A 134 17.13 -8.46 -2.34
CA PRO A 134 18.37 -8.10 -3.04
C PRO A 134 18.24 -6.87 -3.96
N GLY A 135 17.04 -6.31 -4.10
CA GLY A 135 16.74 -5.18 -4.98
C GLY A 135 16.64 -5.57 -6.45
N GLY A 136 16.62 -4.55 -7.30
CA GLY A 136 16.72 -4.69 -8.75
C GLY A 136 15.39 -4.69 -9.49
N ARG A 137 15.47 -4.95 -10.80
CA ARG A 137 14.35 -4.78 -11.73
C ARG A 137 13.20 -5.73 -11.42
N VAL A 138 12.00 -5.18 -11.35
CA VAL A 138 10.76 -5.93 -11.12
C VAL A 138 9.67 -5.56 -12.12
N ARG A 139 8.58 -6.34 -12.13
CA ARG A 139 7.40 -6.09 -12.98
C ARG A 139 6.31 -5.28 -12.28
N HIS A 140 6.37 -5.21 -10.96
CA HIS A 140 5.42 -4.46 -10.14
C HIS A 140 6.07 -4.14 -8.79
N LEU A 141 5.58 -3.08 -8.17
CA LEU A 141 6.11 -2.49 -6.94
C LEU A 141 5.09 -2.63 -5.79
N PRO A 142 5.52 -2.47 -4.52
CA PRO A 142 4.64 -2.52 -3.35
C PRO A 142 3.68 -1.32 -3.34
N GLY A 143 2.57 -1.45 -4.07
CA GLY A 143 1.42 -0.55 -4.16
C GLY A 143 1.61 0.86 -3.60
N HIS A 144 0.80 1.20 -2.58
CA HIS A 144 0.64 2.54 -2.02
C HIS A 144 1.88 3.07 -1.30
N ASN A 145 3.02 2.41 -1.45
CA ASN A 145 4.30 2.76 -0.84
C ASN A 145 5.38 2.96 -1.90
N SER A 146 5.00 3.03 -3.18
CA SER A 146 5.90 3.16 -4.32
C SER A 146 5.94 4.61 -4.84
N SER A 147 7.05 4.94 -5.48
CA SER A 147 7.29 6.26 -6.07
C SER A 147 7.41 6.19 -7.58
N PHE A 148 6.93 7.23 -8.27
CA PHE A 148 6.89 7.32 -9.73
C PHE A 148 7.26 8.71 -10.20
N LYS A 149 7.76 8.82 -11.43
CA LYS A 149 7.84 10.13 -12.09
C LYS A 149 6.43 10.70 -12.23
N ARG A 150 6.26 11.96 -11.82
CA ARG A 150 4.97 12.65 -11.82
C ARG A 150 4.31 12.65 -13.18
N ASP A 151 5.07 12.94 -14.23
CA ASP A 151 4.55 13.04 -15.60
C ASP A 151 3.99 11.71 -16.12
N ILE A 152 4.52 10.58 -15.65
CA ILE A 152 3.99 9.25 -15.99
C ILE A 152 2.60 9.08 -15.37
N LEU A 153 2.41 9.48 -14.11
CA LEU A 153 1.12 9.41 -13.43
C LEU A 153 0.11 10.36 -14.08
N LEU A 154 0.51 11.60 -14.38
CA LEU A 154 -0.34 12.57 -15.07
C LEU A 154 -0.77 12.12 -16.47
N GLY A 155 0.05 11.31 -17.14
CA GLY A 155 -0.30 10.73 -18.44
C GLY A 155 -1.54 9.84 -18.43
N TYR A 156 -2.01 9.39 -17.26
CA TYR A 156 -3.29 8.67 -17.11
C TYR A 156 -4.51 9.60 -17.05
N GLY A 157 -4.29 10.91 -16.86
CA GLY A 157 -5.35 11.92 -16.81
C GLY A 157 -6.47 11.58 -15.81
N HIS A 158 -7.71 11.84 -16.21
CA HIS A 158 -8.90 11.63 -15.37
C HIS A 158 -9.12 10.17 -14.93
N GLU A 159 -8.50 9.18 -15.59
CA GLU A 159 -8.61 7.77 -15.22
C GLU A 159 -7.67 7.40 -14.05
N LEU A 160 -6.70 8.24 -13.70
CA LEU A 160 -5.69 7.91 -12.68
C LEU A 160 -6.30 7.45 -11.36
N GLY A 161 -7.39 8.10 -10.92
CA GLY A 161 -8.10 7.72 -9.70
C GLY A 161 -8.73 6.33 -9.77
N MET A 162 -9.19 5.87 -10.94
CA MET A 162 -9.64 4.48 -11.13
C MET A 162 -8.45 3.51 -11.05
N TRP A 163 -7.32 3.86 -11.67
CA TRP A 163 -6.13 3.01 -11.66
C TRP A 163 -5.55 2.81 -10.25
N PHE A 164 -5.64 3.81 -9.39
CA PHE A 164 -5.23 3.70 -7.98
C PHE A 164 -6.13 2.82 -7.12
N GLU A 165 -7.30 2.36 -7.60
CA GLU A 165 -8.10 1.34 -6.90
C GLU A 165 -7.38 -0.02 -6.87
N SER A 166 -6.47 -0.28 -7.83
CA SER A 166 -5.55 -1.41 -7.76
C SER A 166 -4.25 -1.12 -8.50
N GLU A 167 -3.24 -0.69 -7.75
CA GLU A 167 -1.94 -0.36 -8.34
C GLU A 167 -1.21 -1.55 -8.95
N SER A 168 -1.51 -2.78 -8.53
CA SER A 168 -1.00 -3.96 -9.25
C SER A 168 -1.41 -3.94 -10.72
N VAL A 169 -2.66 -3.53 -11.00
CA VAL A 169 -3.19 -3.42 -12.37
C VAL A 169 -2.60 -2.20 -13.08
N LEU A 170 -2.43 -1.08 -12.39
CA LEU A 170 -1.70 0.09 -12.90
C LEU A 170 -0.26 -0.24 -13.30
N HIS A 171 0.50 -0.93 -12.44
CA HIS A 171 1.87 -1.33 -12.71
C HIS A 171 1.96 -2.26 -13.92
N TRP A 172 0.98 -3.16 -14.11
CA TRP A 172 0.95 -4.01 -15.30
C TRP A 172 0.69 -3.22 -16.58
N ASP A 173 -0.17 -2.20 -16.54
CA ASP A 173 -0.38 -1.30 -17.66
C ASP A 173 0.86 -0.47 -17.96
N MET A 174 1.48 0.13 -16.94
CA MET A 174 2.74 0.86 -17.07
C MET A 174 3.86 -0.01 -17.64
N ALA A 175 3.99 -1.26 -17.18
CA ALA A 175 4.98 -2.20 -17.70
C ALA A 175 4.72 -2.56 -19.18
N LYS A 176 3.46 -2.65 -19.61
CA LYS A 176 3.11 -2.83 -21.04
C LYS A 176 3.47 -1.60 -21.88
N LYS A 177 3.38 -0.40 -21.31
CA LYS A 177 3.83 0.86 -21.93
C LYS A 177 5.36 1.02 -21.94
N GLY A 178 6.10 0.07 -21.36
CA GLY A 178 7.57 0.03 -21.41
C GLY A 178 8.28 0.69 -20.24
N TYR A 179 7.54 1.21 -19.25
CA TYR A 179 8.14 1.81 -18.06
C TYR A 179 8.89 0.79 -17.22
N ARG A 180 9.96 1.25 -16.56
CA ARG A 180 10.93 0.39 -15.86
C ARG A 180 10.85 0.62 -14.36
N PHE A 181 10.76 -0.48 -13.61
CA PHE A 181 10.67 -0.47 -12.16
C PHE A 181 11.85 -1.15 -11.49
N THR A 182 12.23 -0.65 -10.32
CA THR A 182 13.20 -1.30 -9.43
C THR A 182 12.71 -1.31 -7.98
N VAL A 183 13.13 -2.33 -7.24
CA VAL A 183 13.07 -2.33 -5.77
C VAL A 183 14.40 -1.80 -5.26
N GLU A 184 14.34 -0.82 -4.36
CA GLU A 184 15.51 -0.21 -3.72
C GLU A 184 15.67 -0.74 -2.28
N PRO A 185 16.63 -1.65 -2.00
CA PRO A 185 16.80 -2.25 -0.66
C PRO A 185 17.17 -1.29 0.45
N ALA A 186 17.80 -0.15 0.12
CA ALA A 186 18.11 0.88 1.10
C ALA A 186 16.85 1.66 1.52
N ALA A 187 15.84 1.75 0.65
CA ALA A 187 14.55 2.33 0.99
C ALA A 187 13.72 1.32 1.79
N LYS A 188 13.60 1.53 3.11
CA LYS A 188 12.89 0.63 4.01
C LYS A 188 11.66 1.29 4.61
N SER A 189 10.55 0.56 4.68
CA SER A 189 9.34 1.02 5.37
C SER A 189 8.71 -0.10 6.21
N ARG A 190 8.23 0.25 7.40
CA ARG A 190 7.52 -0.68 8.30
C ARG A 190 6.02 -0.52 8.11
N HIS A 191 5.40 -1.52 7.51
CA HIS A 191 3.95 -1.54 7.33
C HIS A 191 3.28 -2.13 8.58
N LEU A 192 2.44 -1.34 9.24
CA LEU A 192 1.62 -1.76 10.36
C LEU A 192 0.38 -2.51 9.85
N ASN A 193 0.21 -3.75 10.29
CA ASN A 193 -0.81 -4.67 9.81
C ASN A 193 -1.96 -4.81 10.81
N TYR A 194 -3.09 -5.26 10.30
CA TYR A 194 -4.21 -5.72 11.12
C TYR A 194 -3.76 -6.91 11.98
N SER A 195 -4.09 -6.89 13.28
CA SER A 195 -3.90 -8.04 14.17
C SER A 195 -5.20 -8.59 14.75
N LEU A 196 -6.35 -8.02 14.38
CA LEU A 196 -7.67 -8.59 14.62
C LEU A 196 -8.07 -9.56 13.49
N PHE A 197 -8.30 -10.82 13.85
CA PHE A 197 -8.50 -11.92 12.91
C PHE A 197 -9.76 -11.76 12.03
N PHE A 198 -10.93 -11.54 12.63
CA PHE A 198 -12.20 -11.49 11.88
C PHE A 198 -12.32 -10.28 10.96
N ILE A 199 -11.77 -9.12 11.38
CA ILE A 199 -11.70 -7.93 10.52
C ILE A 199 -10.84 -8.22 9.29
N SER A 200 -9.73 -8.94 9.48
CA SER A 200 -8.83 -9.33 8.38
C SER A 200 -9.55 -10.21 7.35
N ILE A 201 -10.46 -11.10 7.74
CA ILE A 201 -11.23 -11.91 6.77
C ILE A 201 -12.06 -11.02 5.84
N ALA A 202 -12.81 -10.07 6.41
CA ALA A 202 -13.66 -9.16 5.65
C ALA A 202 -12.84 -8.25 4.73
N LEU A 203 -11.71 -7.75 5.23
CA LEU A 203 -10.73 -6.99 4.45
C LEU A 203 -10.22 -7.78 3.23
N ARG A 204 -9.77 -9.03 3.44
CA ARG A 204 -9.22 -9.86 2.36
C ARG A 204 -10.24 -10.15 1.28
N PHE A 205 -11.48 -10.42 1.65
CA PHE A 205 -12.58 -10.54 0.71
C PHE A 205 -12.77 -9.24 -0.11
N GLY A 206 -12.82 -8.10 0.57
CA GLY A 206 -12.99 -6.78 -0.06
C GLY A 206 -11.88 -6.46 -1.06
N ILE A 207 -10.62 -6.61 -0.65
CA ILE A 207 -9.44 -6.39 -1.50
C ILE A 207 -9.46 -7.32 -2.72
N GLY A 208 -9.74 -8.61 -2.52
CA GLY A 208 -9.86 -9.56 -3.62
C GLY A 208 -10.93 -9.14 -4.65
N ARG A 209 -12.09 -8.68 -4.17
CA ARG A 209 -13.18 -8.20 -5.04
C ARG A 209 -12.80 -6.96 -5.84
N ILE A 210 -12.14 -5.98 -5.21
CA ILE A 210 -11.65 -4.77 -5.88
C ILE A 210 -10.66 -5.14 -6.97
N PHE A 211 -9.63 -5.93 -6.63
CA PHE A 211 -8.59 -6.35 -7.56
C PHE A 211 -9.16 -7.07 -8.79
N ALA A 212 -10.03 -8.06 -8.59
CA ALA A 212 -10.62 -8.82 -9.70
C ALA A 212 -11.56 -7.97 -10.55
N GLY A 213 -12.36 -7.08 -9.92
CA GLY A 213 -13.24 -6.16 -10.62
C GLY A 213 -12.47 -5.21 -11.55
N LEU A 214 -11.40 -4.57 -11.03
CA LEU A 214 -10.59 -3.66 -11.84
C LEU A 214 -9.80 -4.42 -12.92
N ARG A 215 -9.18 -5.56 -12.57
CA ARG A 215 -8.42 -6.37 -13.52
C ARG A 215 -9.27 -6.81 -14.72
N ALA A 216 -10.54 -7.11 -14.49
CA ALA A 216 -11.48 -7.58 -15.50
C ALA A 216 -12.34 -6.48 -16.13
N HIS A 217 -12.05 -5.21 -15.85
CA HIS A 217 -12.87 -4.07 -16.28
C HIS A 217 -13.15 -4.07 -17.79
N ASN A 218 -12.14 -4.40 -18.60
CA ASN A 218 -12.22 -4.45 -20.07
C ASN A 218 -12.34 -5.86 -20.65
N TRP A 219 -12.73 -6.87 -19.86
CA TRP A 219 -12.80 -8.26 -20.33
C TRP A 219 -14.17 -8.62 -20.88
N SER A 220 -14.18 -9.54 -21.86
CA SER A 220 -15.40 -10.18 -22.33
C SER A 220 -16.06 -11.02 -21.23
N TYR A 221 -17.37 -11.24 -21.33
CA TYR A 221 -18.11 -12.09 -20.39
C TYR A 221 -17.54 -13.51 -20.29
N MET A 222 -17.04 -14.08 -21.39
CA MET A 222 -16.46 -15.43 -21.38
C MET A 222 -15.14 -15.49 -20.62
N HIS A 223 -14.27 -14.49 -20.77
CA HIS A 223 -13.05 -14.39 -19.96
C HIS A 223 -13.38 -14.20 -18.47
N ARG A 224 -14.39 -13.38 -18.15
CA ARG A 224 -14.85 -13.20 -16.77
C ARG A 224 -15.35 -14.51 -16.18
N LEU A 225 -16.21 -15.24 -16.90
CA LEU A 225 -16.74 -16.54 -16.48
C LEU A 225 -15.62 -17.56 -16.24
N PHE A 226 -14.64 -17.65 -17.15
CA PHE A 226 -13.48 -18.52 -16.97
C PHE A 226 -12.75 -18.23 -15.66
N TYR A 227 -12.43 -16.95 -15.38
CA TYR A 227 -11.73 -16.57 -14.16
C TYR A 227 -12.58 -16.73 -12.90
N THR A 228 -13.90 -16.52 -12.97
CA THR A 228 -14.82 -16.84 -11.88
C THR A 228 -14.74 -18.34 -11.54
N LEU A 229 -14.83 -19.23 -12.53
CA LEU A 229 -14.76 -20.68 -12.33
C LEU A 229 -13.38 -21.15 -11.88
N ALA A 230 -12.31 -20.49 -12.32
CA ALA A 230 -10.93 -20.80 -11.93
C ALA A 230 -10.54 -20.21 -10.56
N SER A 231 -11.35 -19.30 -9.98
CA SER A 231 -11.03 -18.60 -8.73
C SER A 231 -10.77 -19.50 -7.52
N PRO A 232 -11.42 -20.67 -7.35
CA PRO A 232 -11.10 -21.62 -6.28
C PRO A 232 -9.63 -22.08 -6.27
N LEU A 233 -8.89 -21.95 -7.38
CA LEU A 233 -7.46 -22.27 -7.45
C LEU A 233 -6.55 -21.13 -6.97
N ILE A 234 -7.04 -19.89 -6.91
CA ILE A 234 -6.27 -18.70 -6.52
C ILE A 234 -5.55 -18.87 -5.17
N PRO A 235 -6.21 -19.35 -4.09
CA PRO A 235 -5.56 -19.47 -2.79
C PRO A 235 -4.32 -20.36 -2.83
N PHE A 236 -4.38 -21.48 -3.57
CA PHE A 236 -3.28 -22.43 -3.68
C PHE A 236 -2.14 -21.89 -4.55
N VAL A 237 -2.45 -21.19 -5.64
CA VAL A 237 -1.44 -20.53 -6.48
C VAL A 237 -0.72 -19.45 -5.69
N ARG A 238 -1.45 -18.61 -4.94
CA ARG A 238 -0.86 -17.56 -4.09
C ARG A 238 -0.05 -18.17 -2.95
N LEU A 239 -0.56 -19.18 -2.27
CA LEU A 239 0.16 -19.87 -1.20
C LEU A 239 1.51 -20.42 -1.70
N ARG A 240 1.51 -21.08 -2.87
CA ARG A 240 2.76 -21.60 -3.47
C ARG A 240 3.77 -20.48 -3.74
N ARG A 241 3.32 -19.31 -4.19
CA ARG A 241 4.21 -18.13 -4.41
C ARG A 241 4.78 -17.63 -3.09
N ILE A 242 3.93 -17.40 -2.08
CA ILE A 242 4.37 -16.93 -0.76
C ILE A 242 5.36 -17.90 -0.11
N LEU A 243 5.09 -19.21 -0.18
CA LEU A 243 6.01 -20.22 0.37
C LEU A 243 7.35 -20.28 -0.38
N ARG A 244 7.37 -20.00 -1.69
CA ARG A 244 8.63 -19.89 -2.44
C ARG A 244 9.41 -18.65 -2.02
N GLU A 245 8.74 -17.53 -1.84
CA GLU A 245 9.36 -16.29 -1.37
C GLU A 245 9.93 -16.45 0.04
N LEU A 246 9.15 -17.00 0.98
CA LEU A 246 9.62 -17.28 2.34
C LEU A 246 10.78 -18.27 2.38
N ARG A 247 10.95 -19.10 1.35
CA ARG A 247 12.08 -20.01 1.20
C ARG A 247 13.30 -19.37 0.53
N LYS A 248 13.36 -18.07 0.27
CA LYS A 248 14.63 -17.44 -0.16
C LYS A 248 15.62 -17.29 1.00
N PRO A 249 16.94 -17.12 0.74
CA PRO A 249 17.94 -16.87 1.78
C PRO A 249 17.58 -15.63 2.63
N GLY A 250 17.87 -15.66 3.94
CA GLY A 250 17.57 -14.56 4.87
C GLY A 250 16.10 -14.38 5.25
N ARG A 251 15.18 -15.13 4.63
CA ARG A 251 13.74 -15.06 4.91
C ARG A 251 13.34 -15.88 6.14
N PRO A 252 12.27 -15.48 6.86
CA PRO A 252 11.87 -16.13 8.11
C PRO A 252 11.09 -17.44 7.87
N ARG A 253 11.75 -18.47 7.32
CA ARG A 253 11.17 -19.80 7.00
C ARG A 253 10.51 -20.48 8.19
N THR A 254 10.99 -20.23 9.40
CA THR A 254 10.48 -20.81 10.65
C THR A 254 9.07 -20.31 11.00
N LEU A 255 8.61 -19.21 10.39
CA LEU A 255 7.24 -18.71 10.56
C LEU A 255 6.20 -19.54 9.81
N ILE A 256 6.60 -20.29 8.78
CA ILE A 256 5.66 -20.99 7.87
C ILE A 256 4.63 -21.82 8.65
N PRO A 257 5.01 -22.75 9.57
CA PRO A 257 4.03 -23.59 10.24
C PRO A 257 3.03 -22.80 11.10
N ARG A 258 3.47 -21.69 11.69
CA ARG A 258 2.65 -20.87 12.59
C ARG A 258 1.66 -19.99 11.83
N VAL A 259 2.08 -19.44 10.70
CA VAL A 259 1.28 -18.48 9.92
C VAL A 259 0.37 -19.19 8.91
N LEU A 260 0.72 -20.41 8.48
CA LEU A 260 0.02 -21.14 7.42
C LEU A 260 -1.51 -21.26 7.62
N PRO A 261 -2.05 -21.61 8.81
CA PRO A 261 -3.50 -21.74 8.97
C PRO A 261 -4.23 -20.40 8.75
N CYS A 262 -3.71 -19.33 9.36
CA CYS A 262 -4.27 -17.99 9.24
C CYS A 262 -4.16 -17.47 7.80
N LEU A 263 -2.98 -17.66 7.18
CA LEU A 263 -2.73 -17.30 5.79
C LEU A 263 -3.67 -18.02 4.84
N MET A 264 -3.89 -19.32 5.01
CA MET A 264 -4.79 -20.07 4.12
C MET A 264 -6.23 -19.56 4.20
N ILE A 265 -6.74 -19.25 5.40
CA ILE A 265 -8.07 -18.66 5.58
C ILE A 265 -8.16 -17.31 4.87
N PHE A 266 -7.13 -16.47 4.98
CA PHE A 266 -7.10 -15.16 4.33
C PHE A 266 -7.03 -15.27 2.81
N LEU A 267 -6.24 -16.20 2.30
CA LEU A 267 -6.16 -16.47 0.86
C LEU A 267 -7.47 -17.06 0.31
N LEU A 268 -8.17 -17.90 1.07
CA LEU A 268 -9.51 -18.38 0.72
C LEU A 268 -10.51 -17.22 0.66
N SER A 269 -10.52 -16.36 1.67
CA SER A 269 -11.39 -15.17 1.70
C SER A 269 -11.12 -14.24 0.51
N ASP A 270 -9.84 -13.96 0.23
CA ASP A 270 -9.41 -13.20 -0.95
C ASP A 270 -9.83 -13.88 -2.27
N GLY A 271 -9.65 -15.20 -2.39
CA GLY A 271 -10.05 -15.95 -3.57
C GLY A 271 -11.56 -15.91 -3.82
N ILE A 272 -12.38 -15.99 -2.77
CA ILE A 272 -13.84 -15.80 -2.87
C ILE A 272 -14.17 -14.36 -3.26
N GLY A 273 -13.47 -13.37 -2.69
CA GLY A 273 -13.57 -11.97 -3.09
C GLY A 273 -13.30 -11.79 -4.58
N GLN A 274 -12.20 -12.36 -5.08
CA GLN A 274 -11.84 -12.33 -6.49
C GLN A 274 -12.90 -13.00 -7.37
N MET A 275 -13.42 -14.16 -6.96
CA MET A 275 -14.51 -14.85 -7.67
C MET A 275 -15.72 -13.93 -7.86
N VAL A 276 -16.15 -13.26 -6.79
CA VAL A 276 -17.24 -12.29 -6.80
C VAL A 276 -16.89 -11.07 -7.66
N GLY A 277 -15.66 -10.57 -7.60
CA GLY A 277 -15.19 -9.46 -8.42
C GLY A 277 -15.20 -9.77 -9.92
N TYR A 278 -14.76 -10.96 -10.33
CA TYR A 278 -14.84 -11.39 -11.73
C TYR A 278 -16.31 -11.51 -12.19
N ALA A 279 -17.18 -12.08 -11.36
CA ALA A 279 -18.59 -12.29 -11.71
C ALA A 279 -19.41 -10.98 -11.73
N PHE A 280 -19.22 -10.11 -10.73
CA PHE A 280 -20.12 -8.99 -10.42
C PHE A 280 -19.43 -7.64 -10.29
N ASN A 281 -18.14 -7.53 -10.67
CA ASN A 281 -17.33 -6.32 -10.55
C ASN A 281 -17.11 -5.90 -9.07
N MET A 282 -16.40 -4.79 -8.84
CA MET A 282 -16.00 -4.32 -7.52
C MET A 282 -17.17 -3.89 -6.62
N GLY A 283 -18.29 -3.43 -7.20
CA GLY A 283 -19.46 -2.97 -6.44
C GLY A 283 -19.12 -1.89 -5.42
N ASP A 284 -19.60 -2.03 -4.19
CA ASP A 284 -19.31 -1.10 -3.08
C ASP A 284 -18.08 -1.50 -2.23
N ALA A 285 -17.28 -2.47 -2.70
CA ALA A 285 -16.16 -3.02 -1.93
C ALA A 285 -15.10 -1.95 -1.60
N SER A 286 -14.76 -1.07 -2.55
CA SER A 286 -13.80 0.03 -2.31
C SER A 286 -14.23 0.92 -1.14
N ARG A 287 -15.50 1.36 -1.13
CA ARG A 287 -16.07 2.15 -0.03
C ARG A 287 -16.05 1.41 1.31
N LYS A 288 -16.29 0.10 1.33
CA LYS A 288 -16.26 -0.72 2.55
C LYS A 288 -14.84 -0.87 3.10
N VAL A 289 -13.87 -1.17 2.22
CA VAL A 289 -12.45 -1.32 2.58
C VAL A 289 -11.87 -0.01 3.08
N MET A 290 -12.22 1.12 2.44
CA MET A 290 -11.80 2.46 2.86
C MET A 290 -12.11 2.75 4.34
N ARG A 291 -13.24 2.25 4.88
CA ARG A 291 -13.62 2.47 6.29
C ARG A 291 -12.63 1.85 7.28
N THR A 292 -11.90 0.83 6.84
CA THR A 292 -10.89 0.14 7.64
C THR A 292 -9.46 0.51 7.26
N ASP A 293 -9.28 1.23 6.16
CA ASP A 293 -7.96 1.54 5.59
C ASP A 293 -7.14 2.44 6.52
N PHE A 294 -7.79 3.44 7.11
CA PHE A 294 -7.21 4.38 8.06
C PHE A 294 -7.39 3.96 9.53
N HIS A 295 -6.68 4.65 10.43
CA HIS A 295 -6.75 4.42 11.88
C HIS A 295 -6.38 2.98 12.23
N ARG A 296 -5.25 2.51 11.69
CA ARG A 296 -4.80 1.12 11.81
C ARG A 296 -4.79 0.63 13.26
N GLU A 297 -4.53 1.51 14.23
CA GLU A 297 -4.58 1.18 15.67
C GLU A 297 -5.93 0.60 16.12
N ARG A 298 -7.06 1.00 15.51
CA ARG A 298 -8.39 0.47 15.86
C ARG A 298 -8.52 -1.02 15.54
N TYR A 299 -7.71 -1.53 14.62
CA TYR A 299 -7.73 -2.91 14.14
C TYR A 299 -6.52 -3.74 14.58
N MET A 300 -5.86 -3.25 15.63
CA MET A 300 -4.79 -3.94 16.34
C MET A 300 -5.29 -4.51 17.68
N ASN A 301 -4.69 -5.61 18.11
CA ASN A 301 -4.88 -6.13 19.46
C ASN A 301 -4.27 -5.18 20.52
N ALA A 302 -4.57 -5.43 21.79
CA ALA A 302 -4.12 -4.56 22.89
C ALA A 302 -2.60 -4.42 23.00
N ARG A 303 -1.85 -5.49 22.73
CA ARG A 303 -0.39 -5.49 22.80
C ARG A 303 0.21 -4.62 21.69
N ASP A 304 -0.17 -4.85 20.44
CA ASP A 304 0.33 -4.10 19.28
C ASP A 304 0.00 -2.61 19.42
N ARG A 305 -1.20 -2.26 19.93
CA ARG A 305 -1.58 -0.87 20.22
C ARG A 305 -0.67 -0.25 21.27
N HIS A 306 -0.42 -0.96 22.37
CA HIS A 306 0.40 -0.46 23.46
C HIS A 306 1.85 -0.24 23.03
N GLU A 307 2.43 -1.17 22.27
CA GLU A 307 3.78 -1.03 21.71
C GLU A 307 3.85 0.16 20.73
N LEU A 308 2.85 0.33 19.86
CA LEU A 308 2.77 1.47 18.95
C LEU A 308 2.64 2.80 19.69
N GLU A 309 1.84 2.86 20.76
CA GLU A 309 1.71 4.05 21.59
C GLU A 309 3.03 4.40 22.28
N ASN A 310 3.72 3.40 22.85
CA ASN A 310 5.00 3.60 23.53
C ASN A 310 6.12 4.08 22.58
N ALA A 311 6.14 3.59 21.34
CA ALA A 311 7.14 3.97 20.34
C ALA A 311 7.04 5.45 19.90
N PHE A 312 5.86 6.06 20.06
CA PHE A 312 5.57 7.44 19.65
C PHE A 312 5.07 8.30 20.81
N ARG A 313 5.41 7.96 22.07
CA ARG A 313 5.18 8.87 23.18
C ARG A 313 6.03 10.14 22.98
N PRO A 314 5.46 11.33 23.18
CA PRO A 314 6.17 12.60 23.04
C PRO A 314 7.31 12.74 24.03
#